data_AF-A0A2V7EN16-F1
#
_entry.id   AF-A0A2V7EN16-F1
#
_cell.length_a   1.000
_cell.length_b   1.000
_cell.length_c   1.000
_cell.angle_alpha   90.00
_cell.angle_beta   90.00
_cell.angle_gamma   90.00
#
_symmetry.space_group_name_H-M   'P 1'
#
loop_
_entity.id
_entity.type
_entity.pdbx_description
1 polymer ?
#
loop_
_entity_poly.entity_id
_entity_poly.type
_entity_poly.pdbx_seq_one_letter_code
_entity_poly.pdbx_strand_id
1 'polypeptide(L)'
;MTDLRLQHLTPDETELWAQGLLPAARELHLASCGECRVVGDRERKLFRELAQLPRFAPEFGFVERIMARVRIPTPSGSHLGPDPDS
;
A
#
# COMPACT_ATOMS: atom_id res chain seq x y z
N MET A 1 3.05 27.50 19.12
CA MET A 1 3.35 26.29 18.32
C MET A 1 3.65 25.17 19.31
N THR A 2 2.81 24.16 19.38
CA THR A 2 2.98 23.04 20.33
C THR A 2 4.09 22.12 19.84
N ASP A 3 5.05 21.77 20.71
CA ASP A 3 6.10 20.82 20.34
C ASP A 3 5.52 19.41 20.31
N LEU A 4 5.26 18.94 19.09
CA LEU A 4 4.74 17.59 18.86
C LEU A 4 5.67 16.52 19.45
N ARG A 5 6.99 16.76 19.54
CA ARG A 5 7.94 15.78 20.10
C ARG A 5 7.70 15.45 21.57
N LEU A 6 7.05 16.36 22.31
CA LEU A 6 6.71 16.16 23.72
C LEU A 6 5.41 15.39 23.92
N GLN A 7 4.60 15.24 22.86
CA GLN A 7 3.39 14.45 22.90
C GLN A 7 3.71 12.99 22.60
N HIS A 8 2.99 12.07 23.24
CA HIS A 8 3.00 10.66 22.87
C HIS A 8 2.57 10.47 21.42
N LEU A 9 3.07 9.40 20.80
CA LEU A 9 2.62 9.01 19.47
C LEU A 9 1.14 8.61 19.50
N THR A 10 0.39 9.04 18.48
CA THR A 10 -0.95 8.52 18.24
C THR A 10 -0.88 7.06 17.76
N PRO A 11 -2.01 6.31 17.78
CA PRO A 11 -2.06 4.97 17.22
C PRO A 11 -1.55 4.92 15.76
N ASP A 12 -2.03 5.81 14.90
CA ASP A 12 -1.61 5.90 13.50
C ASP A 12 -0.10 6.16 13.37
N GLU A 13 0.47 7.03 14.23
CA GLU A 13 1.91 7.29 14.23
C GLU A 13 2.71 6.04 14.68
N THR A 14 2.22 5.28 15.65
CA THR A 14 2.86 4.02 16.06
C THR A 14 2.80 2.94 14.96
N GLU A 15 1.71 2.90 14.20
CA GLU A 15 1.54 2.01 13.06
C GLU A 15 2.48 2.40 11.90
N LEU A 16 2.57 3.71 11.58
CA LEU A 16 3.49 4.24 10.59
C LEU A 16 4.95 3.92 10.96
N TRP A 17 5.31 4.01 12.24
CA TRP A 17 6.66 3.65 12.69
C TRP A 17 6.94 2.15 12.52
N ALA A 18 5.96 1.30 12.81
CA ALA A 18 6.10 -0.14 12.64
C ALA A 18 6.29 -0.54 11.18
N GLN A 19 5.70 0.22 10.25
CA GLN A 19 5.86 0.06 8.80
C GLN A 19 7.11 0.75 8.23
N GLY A 20 7.85 1.53 9.03
CA GLY A 20 9.02 2.29 8.58
C GLY A 20 8.69 3.56 7.78
N LEU A 21 7.49 4.11 8.00
CA LEU A 21 6.95 5.27 7.28
C LEU A 21 6.82 6.52 8.15
N LEU A 22 7.16 6.45 9.45
CA LEU A 22 7.06 7.60 10.35
C LEU A 22 8.19 8.60 10.04
N PRO A 23 7.92 9.93 9.97
CA PRO A 23 8.97 10.91 9.77
C PRO A 23 10.02 10.89 10.89
N ALA A 24 11.31 10.90 10.53
CA ALA A 24 12.44 10.79 11.47
C ALA A 24 12.40 11.78 12.64
N ALA A 25 11.89 13.00 12.41
CA ALA A 25 11.72 14.02 13.45
C ALA A 25 10.84 13.54 14.61
N ARG A 26 9.85 12.68 14.30
CA ARG A 26 8.90 12.12 15.23
C ARG A 26 9.39 10.79 15.83
N GLU A 27 10.11 9.98 15.05
CA GLU A 27 10.75 8.75 15.53
C GLU A 27 11.69 8.99 16.71
N LEU A 28 12.34 10.16 16.77
CA LEU A 28 13.23 10.53 17.88
C LEU A 28 12.54 10.41 19.25
N HIS A 29 11.23 10.61 19.34
CA HIS A 29 10.46 10.45 20.57
C HIS A 29 10.59 9.04 21.19
N LEU A 30 10.71 8.00 20.36
CA LEU A 30 10.85 6.61 20.81
C LEU A 30 12.20 6.33 21.48
N ALA A 31 13.19 7.20 21.31
CA ALA A 31 14.46 7.14 22.03
C ALA A 31 14.27 7.48 23.52
N SER A 32 13.31 8.36 23.85
CA SER A 32 13.09 8.89 25.20
C SER A 32 11.81 8.41 25.88
N CYS A 33 10.83 7.87 25.14
CA CYS A 33 9.55 7.43 25.69
C CYS A 33 9.39 5.91 25.67
N GLY A 34 9.44 5.29 26.86
CA GLY A 34 9.30 3.84 27.03
C GLY A 34 7.90 3.32 26.65
N GLU A 35 6.85 4.08 26.94
CA GLU A 35 5.47 3.68 26.62
C GLU A 35 5.23 3.57 25.12
N CYS A 36 5.62 4.61 24.36
CA CYS A 36 5.51 4.58 22.90
C CYS A 36 6.41 3.49 22.28
N ARG A 37 7.57 3.20 22.88
CA ARG A 37 8.42 2.09 22.42
C ARG A 37 7.72 0.74 22.59
N VAL A 38 7.09 0.49 23.73
CA VAL A 38 6.35 -0.77 23.97
C VAL A 38 5.20 -0.94 22.98
N VAL A 39 4.45 0.12 22.69
CA VAL A 39 3.36 0.08 21.70
C VAL A 39 3.92 -0.16 20.29
N GLY A 40 4.93 0.60 19.88
CA GLY A 40 5.56 0.43 18.57
C GLY A 40 6.13 -0.97 18.37
N ASP A 41 6.81 -1.54 19.36
CA ASP A 41 7.38 -2.89 19.27
C ASP A 41 6.30 -3.98 19.09
N ARG A 42 5.11 -3.79 19.69
CA ARG A 42 3.95 -4.66 19.47
C ARG A 42 3.43 -4.55 18.03
N GLU A 43 3.28 -3.33 17.52
CA GLU A 43 2.88 -3.10 16.12
C GLU A 43 3.90 -3.73 15.15
N ARG A 44 5.19 -3.52 15.36
CA ARG A 44 6.25 -4.11 14.52
C ARG A 44 6.27 -5.63 14.59
N LYS A 45 5.92 -6.23 15.73
CA LYS A 45 5.74 -7.68 15.83
C LYS A 45 4.55 -8.14 14.99
N LEU A 46 3.41 -7.45 15.07
CA LEU A 46 2.22 -7.75 14.28
C LEU A 46 2.51 -7.71 12.77
N PHE A 47 3.12 -6.64 12.27
CA PHE A 47 3.47 -6.55 10.83
C PHE A 47 4.42 -7.66 10.38
N ARG A 48 5.36 -8.08 11.24
CA ARG A 48 6.25 -9.22 10.93
C ARG A 48 5.50 -10.55 10.86
N GLU A 49 4.47 -10.74 11.68
CA GLU A 49 3.61 -11.94 11.64
C GLU A 49 2.71 -11.92 10.39
N LEU A 50 2.11 -10.77 10.07
CA LEU A 50 1.32 -10.60 8.85
C LEU A 50 2.15 -10.82 7.58
N ALA A 51 3.41 -10.36 7.56
CA ALA A 51 4.30 -10.56 6.43
C ALA A 51 4.70 -12.03 6.19
N GLN A 52 4.52 -12.90 7.18
CA GLN A 52 4.78 -14.35 7.06
C GLN A 52 3.57 -15.12 6.52
N LEU A 53 2.41 -14.48 6.42
CA LEU A 53 1.22 -15.14 5.89
C LEU A 53 1.45 -15.57 4.43
N PRO A 54 0.96 -16.77 4.04
CA PRO A 54 1.02 -17.20 2.66
C PRO A 54 0.40 -16.16 1.75
N ARG A 55 1.12 -15.78 0.69
CA ARG A 55 0.53 -14.97 -0.37
C ARG A 55 -0.47 -15.83 -1.12
N PHE A 56 -1.73 -15.44 -1.08
CA PHE A 56 -2.75 -16.05 -1.91
C PHE A 56 -2.48 -15.68 -3.37
N ALA A 57 -2.10 -16.67 -4.17
CA ALA A 57 -2.04 -16.55 -5.61
C ALA A 57 -3.30 -17.18 -6.22
N PRO A 58 -3.87 -16.60 -7.28
CA PRO A 58 -4.94 -17.27 -8.02
C PRO A 58 -4.46 -18.61 -8.57
N GLU A 59 -5.39 -19.56 -8.71
CA GLU A 59 -5.08 -20.85 -9.33
C GLU A 59 -4.58 -20.69 -10.78
N PHE A 60 -3.87 -21.71 -11.26
CA PHE A 60 -3.50 -21.81 -12.67
C PHE A 60 -4.74 -21.63 -13.59
N GLY A 61 -4.56 -20.88 -14.68
CA GLY A 61 -5.64 -20.58 -15.62
C GLY A 61 -6.55 -19.41 -15.20
N PHE A 62 -6.31 -18.75 -14.06
CA PHE A 62 -7.16 -17.66 -13.59
C PHE A 62 -7.24 -16.50 -14.60
N VAL A 63 -6.09 -16.06 -15.11
CA VAL A 63 -6.01 -14.95 -16.07
C VAL A 63 -6.81 -15.27 -17.32
N GLU A 64 -6.66 -16.46 -17.85
CA GLU A 64 -7.34 -16.95 -19.05
C GLU A 64 -8.86 -16.98 -18.85
N ARG A 65 -9.34 -17.48 -17.70
CA ARG A 65 -10.77 -17.49 -17.35
C ARG A 65 -11.35 -16.09 -17.18
N ILE A 66 -10.57 -15.15 -16.65
CA ILE A 66 -10.97 -13.74 -16.56
C ILE A 66 -11.05 -13.13 -17.96
N MET A 67 -9.98 -13.25 -18.75
CA MET A 67 -9.90 -12.65 -20.08
C MET A 67 -10.95 -13.20 -21.05
N ALA A 68 -11.34 -14.47 -20.93
CA ALA A 68 -12.44 -15.05 -21.71
C ALA A 68 -13.80 -14.38 -21.47
N ARG A 69 -13.97 -13.65 -20.34
CA ARG A 69 -15.21 -12.96 -19.98
C ARG A 69 -15.14 -11.44 -20.19
N VAL A 70 -13.94 -10.89 -20.32
CA VAL A 70 -13.76 -9.45 -20.57
C VAL A 70 -14.18 -9.15 -22.00
N ARG A 71 -15.21 -8.30 -22.16
CA ARG A 71 -15.56 -7.75 -23.47
C ARG A 71 -14.57 -6.64 -23.80
N ILE A 72 -13.64 -6.90 -24.70
CA ILE A 72 -12.71 -5.89 -25.20
C ILE A 72 -13.41 -5.17 -26.36
N PRO A 73 -13.69 -3.85 -26.26
CA PRO A 73 -14.19 -3.09 -27.39
C PRO A 73 -13.17 -3.17 -28.52
N THR A 74 -13.62 -3.52 -29.72
CA THR A 74 -12.78 -3.43 -30.91
C THR A 74 -12.39 -1.96 -31.09
N PRO A 75 -11.09 -1.64 -31.25
CA PRO A 75 -10.71 -0.31 -31.66
C PRO A 75 -11.40 -0.03 -33.00
N SER A 76 -12.21 1.03 -33.04
CA SER A 76 -12.91 1.47 -34.24
C SER A 76 -11.87 1.77 -35.32
N GLY A 77 -11.70 0.87 -36.28
CA GLY A 77 -10.77 1.03 -37.39
C GLY A 77 -11.34 1.94 -38.47
N SER A 78 -10.42 2.73 -39.05
CA SER A 78 -10.45 3.52 -40.30
C SER A 78 -11.33 4.78 -40.39
N HIS A 79 -10.71 5.93 -40.10
CA HIS A 79 -10.94 7.20 -40.82
C HIS A 79 -10.24 7.23 -42.19
N LEU A 80 -10.15 6.11 -42.91
CA LEU A 80 -9.82 6.12 -44.34
C LEU A 80 -11.11 5.85 -45.11
N GLY A 81 -11.86 6.92 -45.37
CA GLY A 81 -12.83 6.90 -46.46
C GLY A 81 -12.10 6.93 -47.81
N PRO A 82 -12.65 6.34 -48.87
CA PRO A 82 -12.09 6.47 -50.20
C PRO A 82 -12.20 7.93 -50.67
N ASP A 83 -11.13 8.50 -51.21
CA ASP A 83 -11.17 9.78 -51.93
C ASP A 83 -12.11 9.65 -53.13
N PRO A 84 -13.18 10.45 -53.24
CA PRO A 84 -14.01 10.50 -54.43
C PRO A 84 -13.41 11.51 -55.42
N ASP A 85 -12.33 11.14 -56.10
CA ASP A 85 -12.00 11.70 -57.42
C ASP A 85 -10.90 10.87 -58.12
N SER A 86 -11.33 10.01 -59.04
CA SER A 86 -10.52 9.44 -60.13
C SER A 86 -11.43 9.11 -61.30
#